data_AF-A0A957JRI3-F1
#
_entry.id   AF-A0A957JRI3-F1
#
_cell.length_a   1.000
_cell.length_b   1.000
_cell.length_c   1.000
_cell.angle_alpha   90.00
_cell.angle_beta   90.00
_cell.angle_gamma   90.00
#
_symmetry.space_group_name_H-M   'P 1'
#
loop_
_entity.id
_entity.type
_entity.pdbx_description
1 polymer ?
#
loop_
_entity_poly.entity_id
_entity_poly.type
_entity_poly.pdbx_seq_one_letter_code
_entity_poly.pdbx_strand_id
1 'polypeptide(L)'
;MNEFQEKLVHFTWPEPKKSYDVVIVGGGGHGLAAAYYLATRHGMTNVAVLERNYIGGGNSGRNTTIIRANYGIPEAVRFYQHSLEL
;
A
#
# COMPACT_ATOMS: atom_id res chain seq x y z
N MET A 1 20.53 -7.06 23.44
CA MET A 1 19.32 -6.25 23.23
C MET A 1 19.60 -5.37 22.04
N ASN A 2 18.97 -5.60 20.89
CA ASN A 2 19.13 -4.70 19.76
C ASN A 2 18.43 -3.39 20.10
N GLU A 3 19.21 -2.31 20.13
CA GLU A 3 18.69 -0.95 20.18
C GLU A 3 17.86 -0.71 18.92
N PHE A 4 16.54 -0.61 19.07
CA PHE A 4 15.71 -0.03 18.04
C PHE A 4 16.12 1.44 17.91
N GLN A 5 17.02 1.74 16.97
CA GLN A 5 17.25 3.13 16.58
C GLN A 5 16.02 3.61 15.84
N GLU A 6 15.15 4.35 16.54
CA GLU A 6 14.09 5.14 15.92
C GLU A 6 14.74 6.23 15.07
N LYS A 7 15.00 5.91 13.80
CA LYS A 7 15.38 6.92 12.82
C LYS A 7 14.12 7.61 12.36
N LEU A 8 13.85 8.79 12.92
CA LEU A 8 12.82 9.68 12.39
C LEU A 8 13.17 10.02 10.94
N VAL A 9 12.36 9.52 10.00
CA VAL A 9 12.48 9.88 8.59
C VAL A 9 11.75 11.22 8.42
N HIS A 10 12.49 12.26 8.07
CA HIS A 10 11.87 13.55 7.72
C HIS A 10 11.21 13.43 6.35
N PHE A 11 9.87 13.47 6.35
CA PHE A 11 9.08 13.58 5.13
C PHE A 11 8.67 15.03 4.90
N THR A 12 8.99 15.55 3.72
CA THR A 12 8.34 16.77 3.22
C THR A 12 7.14 16.34 2.39
N TRP A 13 5.94 16.75 2.80
CA TRP A 13 4.74 16.54 2.01
C TRP A 13 4.71 17.60 0.90
N PRO A 14 4.79 17.20 -0.38
CA PRO A 14 4.66 18.16 -1.47
C PRO A 14 3.21 18.63 -1.54
N GLU A 15 3.03 19.90 -1.91
CA GLU A 15 1.70 20.40 -2.30
C GLU A 15 1.16 19.57 -3.48
N PRO A 16 -0.11 19.15 -3.45
CA PRO A 16 -0.70 18.43 -4.57
C PRO A 16 -0.62 19.23 -5.87
N LYS A 17 -0.27 18.55 -6.97
CA LYS A 17 -0.37 19.11 -8.32
C LYS A 17 -1.84 19.37 -8.66
N LYS A 18 -2.08 20.22 -9.66
CA LYS A 18 -3.43 20.49 -10.19
C LYS A 18 -4.09 19.26 -10.83
N SER A 19 -3.31 18.30 -11.32
CA SER A 19 -3.82 17.08 -11.96
C SER A 19 -2.79 15.95 -11.89
N TYR A 20 -3.30 14.71 -11.97
CA TYR A 20 -2.57 13.45 -12.02
C TYR A 20 -3.26 12.52 -13.02
N ASP A 21 -2.53 11.54 -13.55
CA ASP A 21 -3.13 10.53 -14.43
C ASP A 21 -4.03 9.59 -13.62
N VAL A 22 -3.65 9.33 -12.37
CA VAL A 22 -4.44 8.55 -11.39
C VAL A 22 -4.36 9.21 -10.02
N VAL A 23 -5.50 9.32 -9.35
CA VAL A 23 -5.60 9.68 -7.93
C VAL A 23 -6.17 8.50 -7.16
N ILE A 24 -5.43 8.03 -6.16
CA ILE A 24 -5.82 6.97 -5.24
C ILE A 24 -6.22 7.62 -3.91
N VAL A 25 -7.43 7.32 -3.45
CA VAL A 25 -7.95 7.81 -2.16
C VAL A 25 -7.77 6.72 -1.10
N GLY A 26 -6.88 6.97 -0.14
CA GLY A 26 -6.54 6.08 0.97
C GLY A 26 -5.08 5.61 0.93
N GLY A 27 -4.29 6.03 1.92
CA GLY A 27 -2.88 5.66 2.13
C GLY A 27 -2.71 4.39 2.96
N GLY A 28 -3.62 3.43 2.81
CA GLY A 28 -3.47 2.08 3.36
C GLY A 28 -2.64 1.18 2.46
N GLY A 29 -2.37 -0.05 2.91
CA GLY A 29 -1.56 -1.03 2.19
C GLY A 29 -2.06 -1.30 0.77
N HIS A 30 -3.38 -1.41 0.55
CA HIS A 30 -3.92 -1.58 -0.80
C HIS A 30 -3.70 -0.36 -1.70
N GLY A 31 -3.89 0.86 -1.19
CA GLY A 31 -3.70 2.09 -1.99
C GLY A 31 -2.24 2.30 -2.38
N LEU A 32 -1.32 2.06 -1.43
CA LEU A 32 0.12 2.12 -1.68
C LEU A 32 0.58 1.00 -2.64
N ALA A 33 0.09 -0.23 -2.47
CA ALA A 33 0.38 -1.33 -3.38
C ALA A 33 -0.13 -1.06 -4.80
N ALA A 34 -1.33 -0.49 -4.94
CA ALA A 34 -1.86 -0.09 -6.24
C ALA A 34 -0.95 0.95 -6.92
N ALA A 35 -0.52 2.00 -6.22
CA ALA A 35 0.42 2.99 -6.75
C ALA A 35 1.75 2.34 -7.18
N TYR A 36 2.29 1.44 -6.37
CA TYR A 36 3.52 0.70 -6.67
C TYR A 36 3.39 -0.13 -7.96
N TYR A 37 2.30 -0.88 -8.13
CA TYR A 37 2.11 -1.71 -9.32
C TYR A 37 1.75 -0.92 -10.57
N LEU A 38 1.04 0.21 -10.44
CA LEU A 38 0.87 1.17 -11.55
C LEU A 38 2.22 1.65 -12.07
N ALA A 39 3.15 2.02 -11.18
CA ALA A 39 4.47 2.46 -11.58
C ALA A 39 5.32 1.33 -12.17
N THR A 40 5.41 0.18 -11.48
CA THR A 40 6.37 -0.88 -11.80
C THR A 40 5.92 -1.84 -12.90
N ARG A 41 4.62 -2.03 -13.09
CA ARG A 41 4.07 -2.97 -14.09
C ARG A 41 3.43 -2.27 -15.28
N HIS A 42 2.99 -1.03 -15.11
CA HIS A 42 2.31 -0.27 -16.14
C HIS A 42 3.04 1.02 -16.55
N GLY A 43 4.18 1.35 -15.95
CA GLY A 43 4.96 2.54 -16.27
C GLY A 43 4.26 3.87 -15.90
N MET A 44 3.15 3.81 -15.15
CA MET A 44 2.36 4.97 -14.79
C MET A 44 2.89 5.59 -13.50
N THR A 45 3.65 6.68 -13.62
CA THR A 45 4.36 7.31 -12.49
C THR A 45 3.76 8.65 -12.05
N ASN A 46 2.87 9.26 -12.84
CA ASN A 46 2.15 10.48 -12.45
C ASN A 46 0.90 10.14 -11.62
N VAL A 47 1.12 9.60 -10.42
CA VAL A 47 0.07 9.10 -9.51
C VAL A 47 0.10 9.87 -8.19
N ALA A 48 -1.06 10.23 -7.65
CA ALA A 48 -1.21 10.72 -6.28
C ALA A 48 -1.88 9.68 -5.39
N VAL A 49 -1.39 9.51 -4.17
CA VAL A 49 -2.08 8.80 -3.09
C VAL A 49 -2.44 9.82 -2.02
N LEU A 50 -3.73 10.01 -1.76
CA LEU A 50 -4.24 10.98 -0.80
C LEU A 50 -4.73 10.25 0.45
N GLU A 51 -4.17 10.58 1.61
CA GLU A 51 -4.55 10.03 2.90
C GLU A 51 -5.08 11.16 3.79
N ARG A 52 -6.16 10.89 4.53
CA ARG A 52 -6.79 11.87 5.43
C ARG A 52 -5.95 12.10 6.68
N ASN A 53 -5.30 11.06 7.19
CA ASN A 53 -4.51 11.09 8.42
C ASN A 53 -3.03 10.74 8.13
N TYR A 54 -2.45 9.82 8.91
CA TYR A 54 -1.12 9.29 8.67
C TYR A 54 -1.17 8.01 7.84
N ILE A 55 -0.16 7.83 6.97
CA ILE A 55 -0.02 6.64 6.11
C ILE A 55 -0.06 5.36 6.96
N GLY A 56 -0.79 4.35 6.49
CA GLY A 56 -0.94 3.09 7.20
C GLY A 56 -1.79 3.16 8.47
N GLY A 57 -2.28 4.34 8.85
CA GLY A 57 -3.07 4.57 10.05
C GLY A 57 -4.48 4.01 10.06
N GLY A 58 -4.85 3.22 9.05
CA GLY A 58 -6.10 2.44 8.98
C GLY A 58 -5.90 0.98 9.43
N ASN A 59 -6.60 0.04 8.79
CA ASN A 59 -6.50 -1.39 9.07
C ASN A 59 -5.11 -1.99 8.77
N SER A 60 -4.34 -1.35 7.88
CA SER A 60 -2.99 -1.77 7.54
C SER A 60 -2.03 -1.71 8.72
N GLY A 61 -2.21 -0.77 9.66
CA GLY A 61 -1.45 -0.71 10.91
C GLY A 61 -2.12 -1.41 12.10
N ARG A 62 -3.27 -2.07 11.91
CA ARG A 62 -4.10 -2.64 13.02
C ARG A 62 -4.55 -4.08 12.79
N ASN A 63 -3.95 -4.79 11.84
CA ASN A 63 -4.25 -6.20 11.59
C ASN A 63 -3.36 -7.11 12.45
N THR A 64 -3.73 -8.40 12.55
CA THR A 64 -2.96 -9.43 13.27
C THR A 64 -1.93 -10.15 12.39
N THR A 65 -1.54 -9.53 11.28
CA THR A 65 -0.41 -9.90 10.40
C THR A 65 -0.42 -11.32 9.80
N ILE A 66 -1.54 -12.04 9.85
CA ILE A 66 -1.66 -13.36 9.23
C ILE A 66 -1.67 -13.24 7.70
N ILE A 67 -0.80 -14.02 7.06
CA ILE A 67 -0.68 -14.13 5.60
C ILE A 67 -0.91 -15.61 5.23
N ARG A 68 -1.92 -15.90 4.39
CA ARG A 68 -2.30 -17.27 3.99
C ARG A 68 -3.21 -17.26 2.74
N ALA A 69 -3.29 -18.40 2.05
CA ALA A 69 -4.15 -18.61 0.87
C ALA A 69 -5.10 -19.83 0.95
N ASN A 70 -5.22 -20.46 2.12
CA ASN A 70 -6.10 -21.62 2.35
C ASN A 70 -7.57 -21.22 2.59
N TYR A 71 -8.28 -20.88 1.51
CA TYR A 71 -9.70 -20.47 1.53
C TYR A 71 -10.64 -21.58 1.03
N GLY A 72 -11.95 -21.42 1.27
CA GLY A 72 -12.96 -22.46 1.03
C GLY A 72 -13.49 -22.57 -0.41
N ILE A 73 -13.20 -21.59 -1.29
CA ILE A 73 -13.61 -21.63 -2.70
C ILE A 73 -12.39 -21.47 -3.62
N PRO A 74 -12.37 -22.16 -4.78
CA PRO A 74 -11.24 -22.12 -5.71
C PRO A 74 -10.84 -20.71 -6.16
N GLU A 75 -11.81 -19.80 -6.34
CA GLU A 75 -11.60 -18.41 -6.77
C GLU A 75 -10.79 -17.65 -5.73
N ALA A 76 -11.16 -17.79 -4.46
CA ALA A 76 -10.46 -17.15 -3.35
C ALA A 76 -9.04 -17.74 -3.21
N VAL A 77 -8.89 -19.06 -3.29
CA VAL A 77 -7.56 -19.70 -3.25
C VAL A 77 -6.66 -19.13 -4.33
N ARG A 78 -7.12 -19.06 -5.59
CA ARG A 78 -6.33 -18.48 -6.69
C ARG A 78 -5.94 -17.02 -6.44
N PHE A 79 -6.89 -16.20 -5.97
CA PHE A 79 -6.67 -14.79 -5.69
C PHE A 79 -5.62 -14.58 -4.58
N TYR A 80 -5.79 -15.25 -3.43
CA TYR A 80 -4.86 -15.10 -2.32
C TYR A 80 -3.51 -15.78 -2.56
N GLN A 81 -3.48 -16.89 -3.33
CA GLN A 81 -2.23 -17.55 -3.72
C GLN A 81 -1.39 -16.61 -4.59
N HIS A 82 -1.99 -15.95 -5.59
CA HIS A 82 -1.28 -14.96 -6.38
C HIS A 82 -0.67 -13.86 -5.50
N SER A 83 -1.41 -13.38 -4.48
CA SER A 83 -0.88 -12.39 -3.53
C SER A 83 0.32 -12.88 -2.71
N LEU A 84 0.51 -14.19 -2.53
CA LEU A 84 1.69 -14.75 -1.84
C LEU A 84 2.93 -14.82 -2.74
N GLU A 85 2.73 -14.85 -4.06
CA GLU A 85 3.79 -15.05 -5.06
C GLU A 85 4.35 -13.73 -5.61
N LEU A 86 3.62 -12.62 -5.40
CA LEU A 86 4.02 -11.26 -5.78
C LEU A 86 5.27 -10.78 -5.04
#